data_AF-A0A2G5IP90-F1
#
_entry.id   AF-A0A2G5IP90-F1
#
_cell.length_a   1.000
_cell.length_b   1.000
_cell.length_c   1.000
_cell.angle_alpha   90.00
_cell.angle_beta   90.00
_cell.angle_gamma   90.00
#
_symmetry.space_group_name_H-M   'P 1'
#
loop_
_entity.id
_entity.type
_entity.pdbx_description
1 polymer ?
#
loop_
_entity_poly.entity_id
_entity_poly.type
_entity_poly.pdbx_seq_one_letter_code
_entity_poly.pdbx_strand_id
1 'polypeptide(L)'
;MPRRDDVRRVRKPRPRRLAADALGALADEAGMTLIQMAIAFVTRHPAVTSAIVGPRTMEHLESYLAADGVDLSSDLLDRIDEIVPPGHTVNVADNMWHTSTSALDAAFRRR
;
A
#
# COMPACT_ATOMS: atom_id res chain seq x y z
N MET A 1 1.31 -26.57 40.12
CA MET A 1 2.20 -26.01 39.08
C MET A 1 1.81 -26.61 37.74
N PRO A 2 1.05 -25.93 36.86
CA PRO A 2 0.79 -26.46 35.52
C PRO A 2 1.97 -26.18 34.57
N ARG A 3 2.23 -27.12 33.65
CA ARG A 3 3.38 -27.17 32.73
C ARG A 3 3.26 -26.17 31.57
N ARG A 4 4.44 -25.75 31.09
CA ARG A 4 4.68 -24.93 29.90
C ARG A 4 4.52 -25.76 28.63
N ASP A 5 3.30 -26.21 28.33
CA ASP A 5 3.02 -26.80 27.01
C ASP A 5 2.52 -25.71 26.08
N ASP A 6 3.49 -25.28 25.27
CA ASP A 6 3.50 -24.23 24.26
C ASP A 6 2.46 -24.50 23.16
N VAL A 7 1.25 -23.97 23.34
CA VAL A 7 0.32 -23.80 22.22
C VAL A 7 0.94 -22.74 21.32
N ARG A 8 1.64 -23.18 20.26
CA ARG A 8 2.00 -22.35 19.11
C ARG A 8 0.71 -21.75 18.55
N ARG A 9 0.31 -20.61 19.11
CA ARG A 9 -0.83 -19.84 18.67
C ARG A 9 -0.45 -19.33 17.28
N VAL A 10 -0.94 -19.98 16.23
CA VAL A 10 -0.75 -19.53 14.85
C VAL A 10 -1.27 -18.10 14.80
N ARG A 11 -0.34 -17.14 14.78
CA ARG A 11 -0.68 -15.72 14.78
C ARG A 11 -1.34 -15.44 13.43
N LYS A 12 -2.66 -15.21 13.43
CA LYS A 12 -3.36 -14.77 12.22
C LYS A 12 -2.60 -13.59 11.60
N PRO A 13 -2.33 -13.61 10.28
CA PRO A 13 -1.63 -12.51 9.64
C PRO A 13 -2.41 -11.21 9.88
N ARG A 14 -1.69 -10.14 10.20
CA ARG A 14 -2.34 -8.84 10.43
C ARG A 14 -2.96 -8.36 9.11
N PRO A 15 -4.11 -7.67 9.13
CA PRO A 15 -4.80 -7.19 7.93
C PRO A 15 -3.88 -6.43 6.95
N ARG A 16 -2.98 -5.58 7.49
CA ARG A 16 -1.99 -4.84 6.69
C ARG A 16 -1.07 -5.75 5.87
N ARG A 17 -0.68 -6.90 6.41
CA ARG A 17 0.17 -7.86 5.70
C ARG A 17 -0.59 -8.52 4.57
N LEU A 18 -1.85 -8.91 4.80
CA LEU A 18 -2.69 -9.52 3.76
C LEU A 18 -2.93 -8.56 2.60
N ALA A 19 -3.20 -7.28 2.88
CA ALA A 19 -3.33 -6.25 1.85
C ALA A 19 -2.01 -6.06 1.07
N ALA A 20 -0.88 -6.01 1.75
CA ALA A 20 0.43 -5.89 1.10
C ALA A 20 0.77 -7.11 0.23
N ASP A 21 0.45 -8.32 0.69
CA ASP A 21 0.67 -9.55 -0.09
C ASP A 21 -0.21 -9.56 -1.35
N ALA A 22 -1.48 -9.13 -1.24
CA ALA A 22 -2.39 -9.02 -2.38
C ALA A 22 -1.96 -7.94 -3.40
N LEU A 23 -1.51 -6.78 -2.92
CA LEU A 23 -0.95 -5.74 -3.78
C LEU A 23 0.36 -6.19 -4.45
N GLY A 24 1.18 -6.97 -3.76
CA GLY A 24 2.38 -7.56 -4.32
C GLY A 24 2.06 -8.48 -5.50
N ALA A 25 1.09 -9.39 -5.32
CA ALA A 25 0.63 -10.26 -6.40
C ALA A 25 0.06 -9.47 -7.60
N LEU A 26 -0.70 -8.39 -7.33
CA LEU A 26 -1.21 -7.51 -8.38
C LEU A 26 -0.08 -6.80 -9.14
N ALA A 27 0.99 -6.39 -8.45
CA ALA A 27 2.16 -5.78 -9.08
C ALA A 27 2.91 -6.77 -9.98
N ASP A 28 3.10 -8.00 -9.50
CA ASP A 28 3.72 -9.07 -10.27
C ASP A 28 2.91 -9.36 -11.56
N GLU A 29 1.59 -9.42 -11.48
CA GLU A 29 0.70 -9.56 -12.64
C GLU A 29 0.82 -8.39 -13.62
N ALA A 30 1.02 -7.18 -13.11
CA ALA A 30 1.21 -5.97 -13.92
C ALA A 30 2.64 -5.81 -14.46
N GLY A 31 3.55 -6.76 -14.16
CA GLY A 31 4.93 -6.75 -14.64
C GLY A 31 5.81 -5.67 -14.01
N MET A 32 5.48 -5.21 -12.79
CA MET A 32 6.25 -4.21 -12.06
C MET A 32 6.46 -4.60 -10.61
N THR A 33 7.42 -3.99 -9.94
CA THR A 33 7.61 -4.22 -8.51
C THR A 33 6.53 -3.51 -7.69
N LEU A 34 6.24 -4.02 -6.48
CA LEU A 34 5.35 -3.34 -5.54
C LEU A 34 5.86 -1.93 -5.17
N ILE A 35 7.18 -1.72 -5.16
CA ILE A 35 7.78 -0.39 -4.92
C ILE A 35 7.41 0.57 -6.04
N GLN A 36 7.57 0.14 -7.30
CA GLN A 36 7.19 0.95 -8.47
C GLN A 36 5.72 1.32 -8.45
N MET A 37 4.84 0.34 -8.21
CA MET A 37 3.41 0.57 -8.09
C MET A 37 3.07 1.58 -6.99
N ALA A 38 3.66 1.43 -5.79
CA ALA A 38 3.37 2.30 -4.66
C ALA A 38 3.82 3.75 -4.89
N ILE A 39 5.02 3.95 -5.48
CA ILE A 39 5.51 5.30 -5.80
C ILE A 39 4.67 5.94 -6.90
N ALA A 40 4.43 5.22 -8.00
CA ALA A 40 3.60 5.71 -9.11
C ALA A 40 2.18 6.07 -8.64
N PHE A 41 1.59 5.27 -7.77
CA PHE A 41 0.26 5.53 -7.21
C PHE A 41 0.21 6.87 -6.45
N VAL A 42 1.22 7.14 -5.60
CA VAL A 42 1.26 8.35 -4.78
C VAL A 42 1.60 9.59 -5.61
N THR A 43 2.57 9.49 -6.53
CA THR A 43 3.03 10.63 -7.34
C THR A 43 2.07 11.00 -8.46
N ARG A 44 1.17 10.10 -8.88
CA ARG A 44 0.12 10.38 -9.87
C ARG A 44 -0.90 11.42 -9.39
N HIS A 45 -1.12 11.56 -8.09
CA HIS A 45 -2.13 12.46 -7.55
C HIS A 45 -1.65 13.93 -7.63
N PRO A 46 -2.38 14.87 -8.25
CA PRO A 46 -1.91 16.24 -8.49
C PRO A 46 -1.70 17.05 -7.21
N ALA A 47 -2.40 16.70 -6.12
CA ALA A 47 -2.18 17.31 -4.81
C ALA A 47 -0.89 16.81 -4.11
N VAL A 48 -0.19 15.82 -4.68
CA VAL A 48 1.07 15.28 -4.12
C VAL A 48 2.24 15.83 -4.92
N THR A 49 3.01 16.72 -4.30
CA THR A 49 4.21 17.31 -4.95
C THR A 49 5.42 16.39 -4.92
N SER A 50 5.54 15.54 -3.89
CA SER A 50 6.71 14.66 -3.73
C SER A 50 6.38 13.45 -2.86
N ALA A 51 6.97 12.29 -3.18
CA ALA A 51 6.97 11.11 -2.33
C ALA A 51 8.22 11.09 -1.44
N ILE A 52 8.04 10.97 -0.12
CA ILE A 52 9.14 10.84 0.83
C ILE A 52 9.52 9.36 0.94
N VAL A 53 10.78 9.04 0.64
CA VAL A 53 11.33 7.68 0.71
C VAL A 53 12.48 7.60 1.72
N GLY A 54 12.60 6.46 2.41
CA GLY A 54 13.63 6.22 3.43
C GLY A 54 14.53 5.02 3.12
N PRO A 55 15.25 5.00 1.98
CA PRO A 55 16.15 3.90 1.65
C PRO A 55 17.31 3.81 2.64
N ARG A 56 17.70 2.60 3.02
CA ARG A 56 18.86 2.33 3.89
C ARG A 56 20.10 1.83 3.13
N THR A 57 19.94 1.55 1.84
CA THR A 57 20.99 1.05 0.94
C THR A 57 20.78 1.66 -0.44
N MET A 58 21.81 1.62 -1.28
CA MET A 58 21.72 2.14 -2.65
C MET A 58 20.69 1.36 -3.49
N GLU A 59 20.65 0.04 -3.35
CA GLU A 59 19.69 -0.83 -4.06
C GLU A 59 18.22 -0.45 -3.74
N HIS A 60 17.93 -0.07 -2.49
CA HIS A 60 16.60 0.45 -2.15
C HIS A 60 16.32 1.77 -2.88
N LEU A 61 17.29 2.68 -2.93
CA LEU A 61 17.13 3.96 -3.63
C LEU A 61 16.91 3.74 -5.13
N GLU A 62 17.69 2.88 -5.78
CA GLU A 62 17.52 2.51 -7.19
C GLU A 62 16.13 1.94 -7.45
N SER A 63 15.62 1.10 -6.55
CA SER A 63 14.26 0.55 -6.65
C SER A 63 13.17 1.62 -6.59
N TYR A 64 13.35 2.67 -5.77
CA TYR A 64 12.43 3.81 -5.75
C TYR A 64 12.53 4.66 -7.02
N LEU A 65 13.75 4.92 -7.50
CA LEU A 65 13.98 5.72 -8.70
C LEU A 65 13.48 5.04 -9.98
N ALA A 66 13.48 3.70 -10.01
CA ALA A 66 12.92 2.91 -11.11
C ALA A 66 11.40 3.05 -11.27
N ALA A 67 10.72 3.75 -10.34
CA ALA A 67 9.31 4.09 -10.47
C ALA A 67 9.05 5.34 -11.32
N ASP A 68 10.10 6.10 -11.65
CA ASP A 68 9.96 7.27 -12.50
C ASP A 68 9.40 6.88 -13.88
N GLY A 69 8.42 7.64 -14.37
CA GLY A 69 7.73 7.36 -15.63
C GLY A 69 6.81 6.13 -15.65
N VAL A 70 6.64 5.42 -14.53
CA VAL A 70 5.64 4.33 -14.43
C VAL A 70 4.24 4.94 -14.36
N ASP A 71 3.41 4.63 -15.35
CA ASP A 71 1.99 5.00 -15.36
C ASP A 71 1.10 3.83 -14.95
N LEU A 72 0.05 4.13 -14.19
CA LEU A 72 -0.93 3.15 -13.74
C LEU A 72 -2.22 3.32 -14.54
N SER A 73 -2.60 2.27 -15.26
CA SER A 73 -3.86 2.26 -16.01
C SER A 73 -5.07 2.39 -15.08
N SER A 74 -6.20 2.86 -15.64
CA SER A 74 -7.48 2.92 -14.91
C SER A 74 -7.86 1.57 -14.29
N ASP A 75 -7.69 0.51 -15.06
CA ASP A 75 -8.09 -0.84 -14.65
C ASP A 75 -7.22 -1.35 -13.50
N LEU A 76 -5.93 -1.02 -13.52
CA LEU A 76 -5.03 -1.35 -12.43
C LEU A 76 -5.39 -0.57 -11.15
N LEU A 77 -5.78 0.69 -11.28
CA LEU A 77 -6.26 1.51 -10.16
C LEU A 77 -7.58 0.97 -9.59
N ASP A 78 -8.50 0.53 -10.45
CA ASP A 78 -9.74 -0.11 -10.01
C ASP A 78 -9.45 -1.40 -9.21
N ARG A 79 -8.50 -2.22 -9.68
CA ARG A 79 -8.07 -3.43 -8.95
C ARG A 79 -7.39 -3.12 -7.61
N ILE A 80 -6.65 -2.01 -7.51
CA ILE A 80 -6.09 -1.54 -6.24
C ILE A 80 -7.21 -1.17 -5.27
N ASP A 81 -8.24 -0.45 -5.74
CA ASP A 81 -9.40 -0.05 -4.94
C ASP A 81 -10.22 -1.28 -4.46
N GLU A 82 -10.24 -2.39 -5.20
CA GLU A 82 -10.84 -3.65 -4.75
C GLU A 82 -10.09 -4.29 -3.57
N ILE A 83 -8.76 -4.18 -3.53
CA ILE A 83 -7.93 -4.73 -2.45
C ILE A 83 -8.00 -3.85 -1.20
N VAL A 84 -7.87 -2.53 -1.38
CA VAL A 84 -7.97 -1.54 -0.31
C VAL A 84 -8.95 -0.45 -0.75
N PRO A 85 -10.21 -0.51 -0.30
CA PRO A 85 -11.19 0.49 -0.67
C PRO A 85 -10.77 1.91 -0.29
N PRO A 86 -11.14 2.90 -1.11
CA PRO A 86 -10.95 4.31 -0.79
C PRO A 86 -11.36 4.68 0.64
N GLY A 87 -10.48 5.37 1.38
CA GLY A 87 -10.76 5.80 2.75
C GLY A 87 -10.78 4.67 3.78
N HIS A 88 -10.37 3.46 3.41
CA HIS A 88 -10.36 2.31 4.31
C HIS A 88 -9.10 2.28 5.18
N THR A 89 -9.30 2.33 6.50
CA THR A 89 -8.22 2.05 7.46
C THR A 89 -8.02 0.54 7.58
N VAL A 90 -7.00 0.01 6.89
CA VAL A 90 -6.67 -1.43 6.89
C VAL A 90 -6.34 -1.95 8.30
N ASN A 91 -5.76 -1.13 9.17
CA ASN A 91 -5.45 -1.49 10.55
C ASN A 91 -5.96 -0.40 11.50
N VAL A 92 -7.05 -0.71 12.22
CA VAL A 92 -7.70 0.25 13.13
C VAL A 92 -6.76 0.78 14.21
N ALA A 93 -5.75 0.00 14.63
CA ALA A 93 -4.75 0.46 15.59
C ALA A 93 -3.87 1.61 15.05
N ASP A 94 -3.82 1.81 13.73
CA ASP A 94 -3.06 2.88 13.08
C ASP A 94 -3.92 4.16 12.91
N ASN A 95 -5.21 4.14 13.26
CA ASN A 95 -6.08 5.31 13.19
C ASN A 95 -5.79 6.27 14.36
N MET A 96 -4.97 7.30 14.10
CA MET A 96 -4.71 8.39 15.04
C MET A 96 -5.84 9.44 15.04
N TRP A 97 -6.72 9.42 14.03
CA TRP A 97 -7.83 10.37 13.85
C TRP A 97 -9.09 9.62 13.36
N HIS A 98 -10.25 9.92 13.94
CA HIS A 98 -11.54 9.28 13.61
C HIS A 98 -12.34 10.02 12.53
N THR A 99 -11.88 11.19 12.09
CA THR A 99 -12.58 12.04 11.13
C THR A 99 -11.98 11.86 9.74
N SER A 100 -12.76 11.33 8.80
CA SER A 100 -12.39 11.29 7.39
C SER A 100 -12.62 12.67 6.76
N THR A 101 -11.57 13.25 6.19
CA THR A 101 -11.69 14.44 5.33
C THR A 101 -12.33 14.03 3.99
N SER A 102 -13.23 14.83 3.45
CA SER A 102 -13.88 14.59 2.13
C SER A 102 -12.90 14.47 0.97
N ALA A 103 -11.66 14.94 1.13
CA ALA A 103 -10.55 14.72 0.20
C ALA A 103 -10.20 13.24 -0.03
N LEU A 104 -10.67 12.31 0.83
CA LEU A 104 -10.41 10.88 0.70
C LEU A 104 -11.41 10.15 -0.21
N ASP A 105 -12.49 10.82 -0.65
CA ASP A 105 -13.47 10.23 -1.57
C ASP A 105 -12.82 9.89 -2.92
N ALA A 106 -13.22 8.74 -3.49
CA ALA A 106 -12.65 8.21 -4.74
C ALA A 106 -12.69 9.23 -5.90
N ALA A 107 -13.74 10.06 -5.94
CA ALA A 107 -13.94 11.07 -6.98
C ALA A 107 -12.86 12.17 -7.00
N PHE A 108 -12.24 12.46 -5.85
CA PHE A 108 -11.21 13.51 -5.73
C PHE A 108 -9.78 12.95 -5.87
N ARG A 109 -9.61 11.63 -5.87
CA ARG A 109 -8.29 10.97 -5.95
C ARG A 109 -7.76 10.78 -7.38
N ARG A 110 -8.65 10.78 -8.38
CA ARG A 110 -8.33 10.43 -9.79
C ARG A 110 -8.11 11.62 -10.71
N ARG A 111 -8.32 12.84 -10.23
CA ARG A 111 -8.04 14.08 -10.97
C ARG A 111 -6.68 14.56 -10.59
#